data_AF-A0A660QDT5-F1
#
_entry.id   AF-A0A660QDT5-F1
#
_cell.length_a   1.000
_cell.length_b   1.000
_cell.length_c   1.000
_cell.angle_alpha   90.00
_cell.angle_beta   90.00
_cell.angle_gamma   90.00
#
_symmetry.space_group_name_H-M   'P 1'
#
loop_
_entity.id
_entity.type
_entity.pdbx_description
1 polymer ?
#
loop_
_entity_poly.entity_id
_entity_poly.type
_entity_poly.pdbx_seq_one_letter_code
_entity_poly.pdbx_strand_id
1 'polypeptide(L)'
;MKKSFVVLTIVVLSYITTSLSFWLVENRMSIFGRIFLYYTHKNYVEGNGPAPNQYRYLPYLLVDKLFKYIPVPWLDDSYNMIKTWAGYGSKEENLDRKRNLDTFFPEADRIKMAQDLEGYLREQVYSLTKNGVTANIVMMFLNQVGWKTWITDPLNFLDSLKDIIPYEFAAVFQSNSDMTKVINGYATYRFAFTVLSFFLLYLWLRYFADEFTSVMFLFVFSSLMPFTMMDFYQQETMLSLALFLGVLNIAVRKKSWAWVFLIVLIGSFARSDHMLFAALVFVLQDVFSHKDKKSLLRGAVLLGTPLIITFLLTKVIFADSEYYCRVVLLTCNLTNPWCWFFPVVFLILPAIFVKKAKEIQFFKRTFWWIFPFIALNVTVGVTKEVRLFLPLLVYLLPLMAVESKKLFFEKDGV
;
A
#
# COMPACT_ATOMS: atom_id res chain seq x y z
N MET A 1 12.00 -24.03 -16.60
CA MET A 1 12.74 -23.42 -15.48
C MET A 1 12.58 -24.31 -14.24
N LYS A 2 13.52 -24.34 -13.28
CA LYS A 2 13.29 -25.12 -12.04
C LYS A 2 12.18 -24.45 -11.24
N LYS A 3 11.19 -25.21 -10.75
CA LYS A 3 10.06 -24.67 -9.96
C LYS A 3 10.53 -23.83 -8.76
N SER A 4 11.62 -24.23 -8.11
CA SER A 4 12.24 -23.49 -7.01
C SER A 4 12.70 -22.08 -7.39
N PHE A 5 13.14 -21.88 -8.64
CA PHE A 5 13.53 -20.56 -9.13
C PHE A 5 12.31 -19.64 -9.26
N VAL A 6 11.18 -20.13 -9.78
CA VAL A 6 9.95 -19.33 -9.90
C VAL A 6 9.46 -18.88 -8.53
N VAL A 7 9.44 -19.79 -7.55
CA VAL A 7 9.04 -19.47 -6.17
C VAL A 7 9.99 -18.43 -5.57
N LEU A 8 11.31 -18.62 -5.72
CA LEU A 8 12.29 -17.66 -5.24
C LEU A 8 12.10 -16.28 -5.87
N THR A 9 11.91 -16.22 -7.18
CA THR A 9 11.65 -14.96 -7.90
C THR A 9 10.40 -14.26 -7.39
N ILE A 10 9.30 -14.99 -7.17
CA ILE A 10 8.06 -14.42 -6.60
C ILE A 10 8.34 -13.82 -5.22
N VAL A 11 9.03 -14.54 -4.34
CA VAL A 11 9.33 -14.09 -2.97
C VAL A 11 10.24 -12.85 -3.00
N VAL A 12 11.31 -12.88 -3.79
CA VAL A 12 12.26 -11.76 -3.90
C VAL A 12 11.59 -10.52 -4.49
N LEU A 13 10.83 -10.66 -5.59
CA LEU A 13 10.11 -9.52 -6.17
C LEU A 13 9.08 -8.96 -5.20
N SER A 14 8.36 -9.82 -4.45
CA SER A 14 7.40 -9.36 -3.44
C SER A 14 8.07 -8.59 -2.31
N TYR A 15 9.26 -9.03 -1.86
CA TYR A 15 10.02 -8.35 -0.82
C TYR A 15 10.49 -6.97 -1.30
N ILE A 16 11.04 -6.90 -2.52
CA ILE A 16 11.49 -5.64 -3.13
C ILE A 16 10.31 -4.68 -3.31
N THR A 17 9.20 -5.13 -3.92
CA THR A 17 8.01 -4.32 -4.11
C THR A 17 7.45 -3.81 -2.79
N THR A 18 7.34 -4.67 -1.78
CA THR A 18 6.84 -4.27 -0.45
C THR A 18 7.78 -3.25 0.18
N SER A 19 9.09 -3.51 0.22
CA SER A 19 10.07 -2.60 0.81
C SER A 19 10.12 -1.23 0.09
N LEU A 20 10.04 -1.21 -1.25
CA LEU A 20 9.96 0.04 -2.01
C LEU A 20 8.70 0.83 -1.71
N SER A 21 7.55 0.16 -1.51
CA SER A 21 6.32 0.83 -1.10
C SER A 21 6.46 1.46 0.29
N PHE A 22 7.14 0.81 1.24
CA PHE A 22 7.46 1.40 2.53
C PHE A 22 8.36 2.62 2.39
N TRP A 23 9.47 2.47 1.65
CA TRP A 23 10.46 3.53 1.50
C TRP A 23 9.94 4.78 0.79
N LEU A 24 9.22 4.61 -0.32
CA LEU A 24 8.76 5.73 -1.14
C LEU A 24 7.56 6.47 -0.56
N VAL A 25 6.81 5.84 0.35
CA VAL A 25 5.45 6.26 0.71
C VAL A 25 5.24 6.28 2.22
N GLU A 26 5.41 5.14 2.89
CA GLU A 26 5.15 5.06 4.33
C GLU A 26 6.22 5.79 5.15
N ASN A 27 7.41 5.93 4.58
CA ASN A 27 8.50 6.71 5.17
C ASN A 27 8.45 8.20 4.85
N ARG A 28 7.58 8.63 3.92
CA ARG A 28 7.21 10.04 3.82
C ARG A 28 6.36 10.46 5.00
N MET A 29 5.73 9.51 5.68
CA MET A 29 5.15 9.78 6.98
C MET A 29 6.28 9.95 7.97
N SER A 30 6.35 11.15 8.54
CA SER A 30 7.03 11.38 9.81
C SER A 30 6.51 10.39 10.86
N ILE A 31 7.18 10.31 12.02
CA ILE A 31 6.71 9.59 13.22
C ILE A 31 5.19 9.74 13.43
N PHE A 32 4.65 10.93 13.12
CA PHE A 32 3.24 11.23 13.20
C PHE A 32 2.33 10.30 12.37
N GLY A 33 2.69 9.95 11.14
CA GLY A 33 1.82 9.08 10.33
C GLY A 33 1.80 7.63 10.82
N ARG A 34 2.86 7.15 11.49
CA ARG A 34 2.88 5.86 12.20
C ARG A 34 1.93 5.87 13.39
N ILE A 35 1.98 6.93 14.19
CA ILE A 35 1.07 7.15 15.32
C ILE A 35 -0.38 7.23 14.82
N PHE A 36 -0.60 8.03 13.78
CA PHE A 36 -1.91 8.18 13.15
C PHE A 36 -2.45 6.84 12.63
N LEU A 37 -1.62 6.01 11.98
CA LEU A 37 -2.02 4.68 11.51
C LEU A 37 -2.54 3.81 12.65
N TYR A 38 -1.80 3.82 13.76
CA TYR A 38 -2.11 2.98 14.90
C TYR A 38 -3.46 3.34 15.53
N TYR A 39 -3.68 4.64 15.80
CA TYR A 39 -4.96 5.09 16.32
C TYR A 39 -6.12 4.87 15.34
N THR A 40 -5.87 5.11 14.05
CA THR A 40 -6.85 4.84 13.00
C THR A 40 -7.18 3.34 12.90
N HIS A 41 -6.16 2.48 13.01
CA HIS A 41 -6.35 1.02 13.06
C HIS A 41 -7.22 0.60 14.23
N LYS A 42 -6.97 1.13 15.44
CA LYS A 42 -7.80 0.86 16.62
C LYS A 42 -9.26 1.23 16.38
N ASN A 43 -9.51 2.44 15.89
CA ASN A 43 -10.87 2.88 15.57
C ASN A 43 -11.55 1.93 14.58
N TYR A 44 -10.85 1.50 13.52
CA TYR A 44 -11.42 0.54 12.57
C TYR A 44 -11.73 -0.82 13.19
N VAL A 45 -10.80 -1.38 13.99
CA VAL A 45 -10.97 -2.67 14.67
C VAL A 45 -12.15 -2.65 15.64
N GLU A 46 -12.31 -1.53 16.36
CA GLU A 46 -13.40 -1.29 17.33
C GLU A 46 -14.75 -0.97 16.66
N GLY A 47 -14.78 -0.72 15.35
CA GLY A 47 -16.01 -0.38 14.62
C GLY A 47 -16.36 1.11 14.61
N ASN A 48 -15.48 1.96 15.13
CA ASN A 48 -15.66 3.41 15.27
C ASN A 48 -14.99 4.21 14.14
N GLY A 49 -14.48 3.54 13.11
CA GLY A 49 -13.78 4.19 12.01
C GLY A 49 -14.74 4.78 10.96
N PRO A 50 -14.25 5.72 10.14
CA PRO A 50 -15.07 6.36 9.12
C PRO A 50 -15.17 5.53 7.82
N ALA A 51 -16.26 5.70 7.08
CA ALA A 51 -16.49 5.09 5.78
C ALA A 51 -15.74 5.82 4.65
N PRO A 52 -15.28 5.12 3.59
CA PRO A 52 -15.60 3.73 3.26
C PRO A 52 -14.67 2.68 3.88
N ASN A 53 -13.60 3.08 4.57
CA ASN A 53 -12.59 2.13 5.07
C ASN A 53 -13.15 1.20 6.16
N GLN A 54 -14.09 1.67 6.99
CA GLN A 54 -14.78 0.80 7.95
C GLN A 54 -15.50 -0.38 7.27
N TYR A 55 -16.04 -0.18 6.07
CA TYR A 55 -16.69 -1.24 5.29
C TYR A 55 -15.67 -2.18 4.63
N ARG A 56 -14.38 -1.86 4.71
CA ARG A 56 -13.26 -2.69 4.26
C ARG A 56 -12.56 -3.27 5.49
N TYR A 57 -13.34 -3.90 6.36
CA TYR A 57 -12.93 -4.30 7.71
C TYR A 57 -11.88 -5.42 7.73
N LEU A 58 -11.91 -6.34 6.75
CA LEU A 58 -11.12 -7.58 6.79
C LEU A 58 -9.59 -7.37 6.91
N PRO A 59 -8.94 -6.45 6.15
CA PRO A 59 -7.53 -6.13 6.34
C PRO A 59 -7.16 -5.75 7.78
N TYR A 60 -7.98 -4.90 8.43
CA TYR A 60 -7.73 -4.44 9.80
C TYR A 60 -7.79 -5.60 10.79
N LEU A 61 -8.81 -6.46 10.65
CA LEU A 61 -8.97 -7.65 11.49
C LEU A 61 -7.81 -8.63 11.31
N LEU A 62 -7.36 -8.88 10.08
CA LEU A 62 -6.24 -9.76 9.81
C LEU A 62 -4.94 -9.24 10.42
N VAL A 63 -4.72 -7.93 10.37
CA VAL A 63 -3.55 -7.32 11.01
C VAL A 63 -3.62 -7.43 12.53
N ASP A 64 -4.77 -7.10 13.13
CA ASP A 64 -4.94 -7.14 14.58
C ASP A 64 -4.85 -8.56 15.16
N LYS A 65 -5.43 -9.56 14.49
CA LYS A 65 -5.53 -10.92 15.01
C LYS A 65 -4.42 -11.86 14.58
N LEU A 66 -3.71 -11.56 13.48
CA LEU A 66 -2.72 -12.47 12.91
C LEU A 66 -1.38 -11.79 12.63
N PHE A 67 -1.34 -10.81 11.71
CA PHE A 67 -0.06 -10.37 11.16
C PHE A 67 0.78 -9.55 12.13
N LYS A 68 0.20 -8.84 13.11
CA LYS A 68 0.98 -8.12 14.13
C LYS A 68 1.81 -9.02 15.03
N TYR A 69 1.53 -10.33 15.04
CA TYR A 69 2.26 -11.33 15.82
C TYR A 69 3.33 -12.07 15.00
N ILE A 70 3.52 -11.72 13.72
CA ILE A 70 4.52 -12.34 12.84
C ILE A 70 5.68 -11.34 12.64
N PRO A 71 6.82 -11.53 13.33
CA PRO A 71 7.94 -10.58 13.28
C PRO A 71 8.75 -10.77 12.00
N VAL A 72 8.46 -9.96 10.97
CA VAL A 72 9.31 -9.82 9.80
C VAL A 72 10.02 -8.48 9.88
N PRO A 73 11.36 -8.43 9.83
CA PRO A 73 12.09 -7.17 9.75
C PRO A 73 11.94 -6.58 8.34
N TRP A 74 11.63 -5.29 8.28
CA TRP A 74 11.48 -4.54 7.03
C TRP A 74 12.59 -3.50 6.91
N LEU A 75 13.13 -3.37 5.70
CA LEU A 75 14.12 -2.33 5.41
C LEU A 75 13.42 -0.97 5.42
N ASP A 76 13.85 -0.11 6.33
CA ASP A 76 13.20 1.16 6.62
C ASP A 76 14.21 2.22 7.07
N ASP A 77 14.99 2.72 6.12
CA ASP A 77 16.12 3.60 6.41
C ASP A 77 15.68 4.92 7.05
N SER A 78 14.55 5.50 6.62
CA SER A 78 14.06 6.77 7.16
C SER A 78 13.62 6.62 8.62
N TYR A 79 12.86 5.57 8.95
CA TYR A 79 12.49 5.30 10.34
C TYR A 79 13.70 4.97 11.18
N ASN A 80 14.60 4.11 10.70
CA ASN A 80 15.82 3.76 11.42
C ASN A 80 16.66 5.01 11.69
N MET A 81 16.78 5.89 10.69
CA MET A 81 17.49 7.16 10.84
C MET A 81 16.87 8.02 11.95
N ILE A 82 15.55 8.20 11.93
CA ILE A 82 14.81 9.00 12.90
C ILE A 82 14.82 8.35 14.29
N LYS A 83 14.66 7.03 14.38
CA LYS A 83 14.72 6.26 15.62
C LYS A 83 16.05 6.47 16.32
N THR A 84 17.14 6.33 15.58
CA THR A 84 18.49 6.56 16.10
C THR A 84 18.71 8.06 16.41
N TRP A 85 18.09 9.00 15.66
CA TRP A 85 18.14 10.43 16.03
C TRP A 85 17.29 10.75 17.27
N ALA A 86 16.22 10.02 17.55
CA ALA A 86 15.53 10.09 18.84
C ALA A 86 16.30 9.35 19.96
N GLY A 87 17.53 8.92 19.67
CA GLY A 87 18.43 8.14 20.50
C GLY A 87 18.06 6.65 20.64
N TYR A 88 16.96 6.16 20.07
CA TYR A 88 16.52 4.78 20.24
C TYR A 88 17.30 3.76 19.37
N GLY A 89 18.45 4.15 18.84
CA GLY A 89 19.32 3.32 18.01
C GLY A 89 20.15 2.31 18.78
N SER A 90 20.82 1.42 18.05
CA SER A 90 21.77 0.48 18.64
C SER A 90 23.07 1.17 19.07
N LYS A 91 23.84 0.54 19.95
CA LYS A 91 25.15 1.05 20.37
C LYS A 91 26.11 1.21 19.18
N GLU A 92 26.06 0.28 18.23
CA GLU A 92 26.88 0.29 17.02
C GLU A 92 26.49 1.44 16.08
N GLU A 93 25.19 1.65 15.86
CA GLU A 93 24.69 2.78 15.05
C GLU A 93 25.10 4.14 15.64
N ASN A 94 25.08 4.27 16.97
CA ASN A 94 25.50 5.48 17.66
C ASN A 94 27.01 5.72 17.53
N LEU A 95 27.83 4.66 17.53
CA LEU A 95 29.28 4.76 17.30
C LEU A 95 29.62 5.20 15.88
N ASP A 96 28.97 4.61 14.87
CA ASP A 96 29.16 5.00 13.47
C ASP A 96 28.75 6.45 13.21
N ARG A 97 27.69 6.92 13.89
CA ARG A 97 27.27 8.32 13.82
C ARG A 97 28.22 9.26 14.53
N LYS A 98 28.72 8.89 15.70
CA LYS A 98 29.73 9.67 16.40
C LYS A 98 30.96 9.83 15.51
N ARG A 99 31.41 8.74 14.88
CA ARG A 99 32.50 8.76 13.91
C ARG A 99 32.21 9.67 12.72
N ASN A 100 31.02 9.57 12.12
CA ASN A 100 30.62 10.47 11.02
C ASN A 100 30.60 11.93 11.46
N LEU A 101 29.97 12.24 12.59
CA LEU A 101 29.91 13.59 13.15
C LEU A 101 31.30 14.15 13.41
N ASP A 102 32.18 13.39 14.08
CA ASP A 102 33.55 13.79 14.38
C ASP A 102 34.40 13.95 13.12
N THR A 103 34.08 13.23 12.04
CA THR A 103 34.78 13.35 10.74
C THR A 103 34.37 14.61 9.98
N PHE A 104 33.08 14.92 9.91
CA PHE A 104 32.57 16.08 9.16
C PHE A 104 32.58 17.38 9.96
N PHE A 105 32.43 17.28 11.29
CA PHE A 105 32.40 18.40 12.22
C PHE A 105 33.17 18.03 13.49
N PRO A 106 34.51 18.12 13.49
CA PRO A 106 35.32 17.84 14.67
C PRO A 106 34.86 18.59 15.92
N GLU A 107 35.10 18.02 17.11
CA GLU A 107 34.65 18.58 18.38
C GLU A 107 35.09 20.04 18.58
N ALA A 108 36.33 20.38 18.20
CA ALA A 108 36.84 21.75 18.29
C ALA A 108 36.01 22.73 17.45
N ASP A 109 35.61 22.34 16.24
CA ASP A 109 34.78 23.17 15.36
C ASP A 109 33.37 23.32 15.93
N ARG A 110 32.81 22.26 16.51
CA ARG A 110 31.50 22.31 17.17
C ARG A 110 31.50 23.23 18.40
N ILE A 111 32.54 23.16 19.23
CA ILE A 111 32.70 24.07 20.39
C ILE A 111 32.80 25.52 19.91
N LYS A 112 33.60 25.77 18.86
CA LYS A 112 33.71 27.11 18.28
C LYS A 112 32.37 27.62 17.74
N MET A 113 31.63 26.78 17.00
CA MET A 113 30.29 27.13 16.53
C MET A 113 29.33 27.48 17.66
N ALA A 114 29.36 26.73 18.77
CA ALA A 114 28.53 27.02 19.94
C ALA A 114 28.90 28.36 20.59
N GLN A 115 30.19 28.70 20.65
CA GLN A 115 30.69 29.98 21.16
C GLN A 115 30.32 31.16 20.26
N ASP A 116 30.50 31.01 18.95
CA ASP A 116 30.16 32.03 17.96
C ASP A 116 28.64 32.33 17.99
N LEU A 117 27.81 31.28 18.07
CA LEU A 117 26.37 31.42 18.20
C LEU A 117 25.97 32.05 19.54
N GLU A 118 26.62 31.70 20.65
CA GLU A 118 26.37 32.33 21.94
C GLU A 118 26.67 33.84 21.91
N GLY A 119 27.79 34.22 21.29
CA GLY A 119 28.17 35.62 21.09
C GLY A 119 27.10 36.37 20.29
N TYR A 120 26.69 35.82 19.15
CA TYR A 120 25.63 36.38 18.32
C TYR A 120 24.31 36.52 19.07
N LEU A 121 23.84 35.47 19.77
CA LEU A 121 22.60 35.50 20.54
C LEU A 121 22.66 36.55 21.65
N ARG A 122 23.79 36.68 22.35
CA ARG A 122 23.99 37.68 23.39
C ARG A 122 23.89 39.10 22.83
N GLU A 123 24.48 39.36 21.66
CA GLU A 123 24.37 40.65 20.96
C GLU A 123 22.93 40.97 20.54
N GLN A 124 22.20 39.99 19.97
CA GLN A 124 20.81 40.16 19.56
C GLN A 124 19.87 40.38 20.75
N VAL A 125 20.04 39.61 21.83
CA VAL A 125 19.23 39.78 23.04
C VAL A 125 19.52 41.13 23.70
N TYR A 126 20.79 41.56 23.72
CA TYR A 126 21.16 42.89 24.24
C TYR A 126 20.59 44.03 23.39
N SER A 127 20.61 43.91 22.06
CA SER A 127 20.07 44.94 21.16
C SER A 127 18.55 45.11 21.32
N LEU A 128 17.82 44.02 21.59
CA LEU A 128 16.38 44.01 21.85
C LEU A 128 16.02 44.54 23.23
N THR A 129 16.72 44.10 24.28
CA THR A 129 16.38 44.42 25.67
C THR A 129 16.95 45.77 26.12
N LYS A 130 18.04 46.24 25.50
CA LYS A 130 18.80 47.45 25.88
C LYS A 130 19.17 47.52 27.37
N ASN A 131 19.16 46.38 28.06
CA ASN A 131 19.41 46.26 29.50
C ASN A 131 20.19 44.98 29.77
N GLY A 132 21.40 45.12 30.34
CA GLY A 132 22.30 43.99 30.59
C GLY A 132 21.75 42.94 31.57
N VAL A 133 20.92 43.35 32.54
CA VAL A 133 20.31 42.43 33.51
C VAL A 133 19.24 41.59 32.82
N THR A 134 18.33 42.22 32.07
CA THR A 134 17.29 41.51 31.30
C THR A 134 17.91 40.60 30.24
N ALA A 135 18.96 41.07 29.55
CA ALA A 135 19.68 40.27 28.57
C ALA A 135 20.30 39.01 29.19
N ASN A 136 20.94 39.14 30.35
CA ASN A 136 21.52 38.01 31.07
C ASN A 136 20.45 37.02 31.53
N ILE A 137 19.28 37.49 31.99
CA ILE A 137 18.15 36.62 32.37
C ILE A 137 17.64 35.83 31.16
N VAL A 138 17.43 36.49 30.01
CA VAL A 138 17.00 35.83 28.78
C VAL A 138 18.04 34.81 28.29
N MET A 139 19.33 35.17 28.32
CA MET A 139 20.41 34.24 27.98
C MET A 139 20.47 33.04 28.93
N MET A 140 20.18 33.23 30.21
CA MET A 140 20.10 32.14 31.19
C MET A 140 18.98 31.17 30.83
N PHE A 141 17.79 31.68 30.49
CA PHE A 141 16.68 30.84 30.00
C PHE A 141 17.02 30.13 28.70
N LEU A 142 17.61 30.82 27.72
CA LEU A 142 18.03 30.19 26.46
C LEU A 142 19.02 29.05 26.71
N ASN A 143 19.99 29.25 27.61
CA ASN A 143 20.97 28.22 27.94
C ASN A 143 20.38 27.01 28.67
N GLN A 144 19.22 27.15 29.34
CA GLN A 144 18.50 26.02 29.93
C GLN A 144 17.82 25.10 28.91
N VAL A 145 17.62 25.56 27.66
CA VAL A 145 17.00 24.78 26.58
C VAL A 145 17.96 23.73 25.98
N GLY A 146 19.24 23.71 26.40
CA GLY A 146 20.20 22.67 26.01
C GLY A 146 20.75 22.78 24.58
N TRP A 147 20.52 23.90 23.87
CA TRP A 147 20.98 24.10 22.50
C TRP A 147 22.50 24.03 22.34
N LYS A 148 23.28 24.39 23.37
CA LYS A 148 24.74 24.24 23.35
C LYS A 148 25.13 22.78 23.26
N THR A 149 24.52 21.94 24.11
CA THR A 149 24.73 20.49 24.10
C THR A 149 24.31 19.89 22.75
N TRP A 150 23.22 20.36 22.15
CA TRP A 150 22.83 19.95 20.80
C TRP A 150 23.92 20.21 19.74
N ILE A 151 24.65 21.33 19.83
CA ILE A 151 25.73 21.65 18.89
C ILE A 151 27.01 20.87 19.22
N THR A 152 27.43 20.86 20.49
CA THR A 152 28.72 20.30 20.90
C THR A 152 28.71 18.77 20.96
N ASP A 153 27.59 18.20 21.42
CA ASP A 153 27.38 16.77 21.59
C ASP A 153 25.91 16.38 21.31
N PRO A 154 25.50 16.39 20.02
CA PRO A 154 24.13 16.12 19.62
C PRO A 154 23.66 14.74 20.07
N LEU A 155 24.55 13.73 20.17
CA LEU A 155 24.14 12.38 20.54
C LEU A 155 23.72 12.32 22.01
N ASN A 156 24.49 12.92 22.92
CA ASN A 156 24.10 13.00 24.33
C ASN A 156 22.86 13.87 24.54
N PHE A 157 22.70 14.96 23.78
CA PHE A 157 21.48 15.75 23.80
C PHE A 157 20.25 14.91 23.41
N LEU A 158 20.34 14.14 22.32
CA LEU A 158 19.24 13.29 21.85
C LEU A 158 18.91 12.17 22.83
N ASP A 159 19.92 11.59 23.49
CA ASP A 159 19.69 10.60 24.54
C ASP A 159 18.94 11.20 25.73
N SER A 160 19.23 12.44 26.12
CA SER A 160 18.48 13.13 27.18
C SER A 160 17.02 13.43 26.81
N LEU A 161 16.71 13.58 25.53
CA LEU A 161 15.33 13.80 25.07
C LEU A 161 14.46 12.55 25.23
N LYS A 162 15.03 11.35 25.26
CA LYS A 162 14.26 10.10 25.44
C LYS A 162 13.37 10.15 26.67
N ASP A 163 13.91 10.66 27.77
CA ASP A 163 13.26 10.68 29.08
C ASP A 163 12.16 11.74 29.16
N ILE A 164 12.12 12.67 28.19
CA ILE A 164 11.16 13.77 28.12
C ILE A 164 10.02 13.46 27.15
N ILE A 165 10.23 12.59 26.16
CA ILE A 165 9.22 12.23 25.16
C ILE A 165 8.11 11.40 25.83
N PRO A 166 6.82 11.80 25.73
CA PRO A 166 5.73 11.03 26.29
C PRO A 166 5.67 9.60 25.73
N TYR A 167 5.22 8.64 26.55
CA TYR A 167 5.23 7.22 26.20
C TYR A 167 4.51 6.93 24.88
N GLU A 168 3.42 7.62 24.57
CA GLU A 168 2.65 7.46 23.35
C GLU A 168 3.47 7.75 22.09
N PHE A 169 4.41 8.69 22.18
CA PHE A 169 5.35 9.03 21.10
C PHE A 169 6.59 8.13 21.13
N ALA A 170 7.07 7.75 22.32
CA ALA A 170 8.20 6.84 22.48
C ALA A 170 7.87 5.41 22.00
N ALA A 171 6.60 4.99 22.10
CA ALA A 171 6.13 3.66 21.72
C ALA A 171 6.45 3.31 20.25
N VAL A 172 6.48 4.30 19.35
CA VAL A 172 6.82 4.11 17.94
C VAL A 172 8.26 3.61 17.74
N PHE A 173 9.16 3.85 18.70
CA PHE A 173 10.57 3.48 18.65
C PHE A 173 10.87 2.16 19.38
N GLN A 174 9.92 1.70 20.20
CA GLN A 174 10.03 0.46 20.95
C GLN A 174 9.57 -0.72 20.08
N SER A 175 10.45 -1.69 19.85
CA SER A 175 10.16 -2.85 19.00
C SER A 175 9.01 -3.72 19.49
N ASN A 176 8.82 -3.78 20.82
CA ASN A 176 7.82 -4.64 21.46
C ASN A 176 6.47 -3.95 21.72
N SER A 177 6.34 -2.65 21.41
CA SER A 177 5.09 -1.92 21.59
C SER A 177 4.00 -2.47 20.67
N ASP A 178 2.74 -2.37 21.10
CA ASP A 178 1.60 -2.75 20.25
C ASP A 178 1.54 -1.88 18.98
N MET A 179 1.95 -0.61 19.06
CA MET A 179 2.07 0.29 17.90
C MET A 179 3.01 -0.26 16.84
N THR A 180 4.24 -0.59 17.22
CA THR A 180 5.24 -1.14 16.29
C THR A 180 4.79 -2.48 15.72
N LYS A 181 4.18 -3.33 16.55
CA LYS A 181 3.61 -4.62 16.11
C LYS A 181 2.52 -4.42 15.06
N VAL A 182 1.60 -3.47 15.23
CA VAL A 182 0.55 -3.17 14.24
C VAL A 182 1.15 -2.67 12.93
N ILE A 183 2.11 -1.73 12.98
CA ILE A 183 2.77 -1.19 11.79
C ILE A 183 3.50 -2.29 11.02
N ASN A 184 4.33 -3.08 11.70
CA ASN A 184 5.00 -4.24 11.10
C ASN A 184 4.01 -5.30 10.63
N GLY A 185 2.87 -5.44 11.31
CA GLY A 185 1.78 -6.32 10.91
C GLY A 185 1.20 -5.94 9.56
N TYR A 186 1.01 -4.65 9.28
CA TYR A 186 0.61 -4.19 7.94
C TYR A 186 1.65 -4.50 6.87
N ALA A 187 2.93 -4.33 7.19
CA ALA A 187 4.03 -4.66 6.29
C ALA A 187 4.03 -6.16 5.93
N THR A 188 3.95 -7.02 6.95
CA THR A 188 3.89 -8.47 6.78
C THR A 188 2.63 -8.92 6.04
N TYR A 189 1.48 -8.31 6.37
CA TYR A 189 0.22 -8.54 5.66
C TYR A 189 0.37 -8.22 4.16
N ARG A 190 0.92 -7.06 3.82
CA ARG A 190 1.10 -6.65 2.41
C ARG A 190 2.05 -7.57 1.67
N PHE A 191 3.16 -7.94 2.30
CA PHE A 191 4.11 -8.89 1.73
C PHE A 191 3.45 -10.23 1.43
N ALA A 192 2.73 -10.80 2.41
CA ALA A 192 2.05 -12.08 2.25
C ALA A 192 1.05 -12.06 1.08
N PHE A 193 0.24 -11.01 0.98
CA PHE A 193 -0.72 -10.86 -0.13
C PHE A 193 -0.07 -10.46 -1.46
N THR A 194 1.12 -9.85 -1.45
CA THR A 194 1.92 -9.61 -2.67
C THR A 194 2.49 -10.93 -3.20
N VAL A 195 3.04 -11.78 -2.33
CA VAL A 195 3.50 -13.14 -2.68
C VAL A 195 2.34 -13.94 -3.27
N LEU A 196 1.18 -13.94 -2.60
CA LEU A 196 0.00 -14.65 -3.08
C LEU A 196 -0.49 -14.08 -4.43
N SER A 197 -0.54 -12.75 -4.57
CA SER A 197 -0.94 -12.11 -5.83
C SER A 197 0.00 -12.47 -6.97
N PHE A 198 1.31 -12.44 -6.76
CA PHE A 198 2.30 -12.77 -7.79
C PHE A 198 2.26 -14.25 -8.15
N PHE A 199 2.03 -15.12 -7.18
CA PHE A 199 1.82 -16.54 -7.43
C PHE A 199 0.55 -16.80 -8.27
N LEU A 200 -0.57 -16.19 -7.90
CA LEU A 200 -1.82 -16.32 -8.65
C LEU A 200 -1.73 -15.65 -10.04
N LEU A 201 -0.99 -14.55 -10.16
CA LEU A 201 -0.72 -13.89 -11.43
C LEU A 201 0.16 -14.78 -12.33
N TYR A 202 1.17 -15.44 -11.77
CA TYR A 202 1.97 -16.41 -12.51
C TYR A 202 1.10 -17.54 -13.05
N LEU A 203 0.22 -18.12 -12.21
CA LEU A 203 -0.72 -19.15 -12.65
C LEU A 203 -1.70 -18.64 -13.71
N TRP A 204 -2.12 -17.38 -13.61
CA TRP A 204 -2.98 -16.72 -14.58
C TRP A 204 -2.28 -16.57 -15.94
N LEU A 205 -1.05 -16.06 -15.95
CA LEU A 205 -0.23 -15.91 -17.15
C LEU A 205 0.12 -17.26 -17.78
N ARG A 206 0.51 -18.26 -16.97
CA ARG A 206 0.88 -19.60 -17.46
C ARG A 206 -0.24 -20.34 -18.18
N TYR A 207 -1.49 -19.95 -17.95
CA TYR A 207 -2.60 -20.52 -18.70
C TYR A 207 -2.57 -20.11 -20.19
N PHE A 208 -2.04 -18.92 -20.52
CA PHE A 208 -2.08 -18.36 -21.86
C PHE A 208 -0.72 -18.20 -22.54
N ALA A 209 0.34 -17.98 -21.76
CA ALA A 209 1.70 -17.74 -22.24
C ALA A 209 2.66 -18.80 -21.67
N ASP A 210 3.82 -19.01 -22.30
CA ASP A 210 4.83 -19.96 -21.81
C ASP A 210 5.49 -19.51 -20.49
N GLU A 211 6.35 -20.37 -19.95
CA GLU A 211 6.97 -20.15 -18.64
C GLU A 211 7.87 -18.91 -18.60
N PHE A 212 8.68 -18.69 -19.64
CA PHE A 212 9.59 -17.56 -19.69
C PHE A 212 8.83 -16.24 -19.75
N THR A 213 7.87 -16.13 -20.68
CA THR A 213 7.04 -14.92 -20.81
C THR A 213 6.25 -14.65 -19.53
N SER A 214 5.73 -15.69 -18.87
CA SER A 214 5.00 -15.52 -17.61
C SER A 214 5.88 -14.97 -16.49
N VAL A 215 7.12 -15.43 -16.37
CA VAL A 215 8.08 -14.88 -15.40
C VAL A 215 8.45 -13.44 -15.75
N MET A 216 8.71 -13.14 -17.03
CA MET A 216 9.02 -11.77 -17.44
C MET A 216 7.91 -10.78 -17.13
N PHE A 217 6.65 -11.18 -17.30
CA PHE A 217 5.52 -10.35 -16.96
C PHE A 217 5.30 -10.18 -15.45
N LEU A 218 5.85 -11.06 -14.60
CA LEU A 218 5.94 -10.78 -13.16
C LEU A 218 6.91 -9.62 -12.88
N PHE A 219 8.05 -9.55 -13.57
CA PHE A 219 8.97 -8.41 -13.43
C PHE A 219 8.30 -7.10 -13.88
N VAL A 220 7.65 -7.10 -15.05
CA VAL A 220 6.89 -5.94 -15.54
C VAL A 220 5.80 -5.53 -14.56
N PHE A 221 5.05 -6.48 -14.03
CA PHE A 221 4.02 -6.17 -13.04
C PHE A 221 4.63 -5.60 -11.75
N SER A 222 5.72 -6.21 -11.25
CA SER A 222 6.39 -5.79 -10.03
C SER A 222 6.94 -4.36 -10.08
N SER A 223 7.37 -3.87 -11.25
CA SER A 223 7.85 -2.49 -11.41
C SER A 223 6.73 -1.46 -11.39
N LEU A 224 5.49 -1.86 -11.71
CA LEU A 224 4.30 -1.00 -11.65
C LEU A 224 3.71 -0.92 -10.23
N MET A 225 3.93 -1.95 -9.41
CA MET A 225 3.30 -2.06 -8.10
C MET A 225 3.60 -0.92 -7.13
N PRO A 226 4.85 -0.39 -7.01
CA PRO A 226 5.13 0.73 -6.12
C PRO A 226 4.23 1.96 -6.37
N PHE A 227 3.89 2.23 -7.64
CA PHE A 227 2.99 3.34 -8.01
C PHE A 227 1.55 3.11 -7.58
N THR A 228 1.14 1.86 -7.43
CA THR A 228 -0.23 1.48 -7.01
C THR A 228 -0.41 1.43 -5.51
N MET A 229 0.70 1.39 -4.76
CA MET A 229 0.74 1.33 -3.29
C MET A 229 1.10 2.70 -2.68
N MET A 230 0.95 3.79 -3.44
CA MET A 230 1.40 5.14 -3.06
C MET A 230 0.61 5.81 -1.94
N ASP A 231 -0.48 5.23 -1.48
CA ASP A 231 -1.36 5.86 -0.50
C ASP A 231 -1.62 4.91 0.68
N PHE A 232 -1.42 5.46 1.88
CA PHE A 232 -1.33 4.73 3.13
C PHE A 232 -2.63 4.07 3.61
N TYR A 233 -3.78 4.55 3.14
CA TYR A 233 -5.12 4.09 3.57
C TYR A 233 -5.65 2.90 2.79
N GLN A 234 -4.78 2.22 2.03
CA GLN A 234 -5.19 1.30 0.96
C GLN A 234 -4.85 -0.15 1.29
N GLN A 235 -5.04 -0.52 2.55
CA GLN A 235 -4.65 -1.81 3.13
C GLN A 235 -5.39 -3.00 2.49
N GLU A 236 -6.51 -2.77 1.82
CA GLU A 236 -7.27 -3.81 1.12
C GLU A 236 -6.67 -4.22 -0.24
N THR A 237 -5.78 -3.41 -0.81
CA THR A 237 -5.43 -3.48 -2.23
C THR A 237 -4.87 -4.85 -2.64
N MET A 238 -3.82 -5.34 -1.95
CA MET A 238 -3.19 -6.62 -2.31
C MET A 238 -4.08 -7.83 -2.01
N LEU A 239 -4.83 -7.81 -0.91
CA LEU A 239 -5.81 -8.85 -0.60
C LEU A 239 -6.89 -8.92 -1.68
N SER A 240 -7.48 -7.78 -2.03
CA SER A 240 -8.53 -7.73 -3.06
C SER A 240 -8.03 -8.19 -4.43
N LEU A 241 -6.77 -7.86 -4.78
CA LEU A 241 -6.14 -8.31 -6.01
C LEU A 241 -5.90 -9.84 -6.00
N ALA A 242 -5.37 -10.39 -4.91
CA ALA A 242 -5.18 -11.83 -4.76
C ALA A 242 -6.51 -12.59 -4.91
N LEU A 243 -7.58 -12.11 -4.26
CA LEU A 243 -8.90 -12.71 -4.38
C LEU A 243 -9.47 -12.61 -5.80
N PHE A 244 -9.30 -11.45 -6.46
CA PHE A 244 -9.72 -11.26 -7.86
C PHE A 244 -8.98 -12.23 -8.81
N LEU A 245 -7.65 -12.33 -8.69
CA LEU A 245 -6.84 -13.29 -9.44
C LEU A 245 -7.22 -14.75 -9.13
N GLY A 246 -7.60 -15.05 -7.89
CA GLY A 246 -8.12 -16.35 -7.49
C GLY A 246 -9.38 -16.71 -8.30
N VAL A 247 -10.34 -15.78 -8.40
CA VAL A 247 -11.55 -15.97 -9.21
C VAL A 247 -11.20 -16.15 -10.69
N LEU A 248 -10.30 -15.33 -11.26
CA LEU A 248 -9.88 -15.49 -12.66
C LEU A 248 -9.28 -16.88 -12.94
N ASN A 249 -8.40 -17.36 -12.04
CA ASN A 249 -7.77 -18.66 -12.17
C ASN A 249 -8.77 -19.82 -12.10
N ILE A 250 -9.81 -19.71 -11.26
CA ILE A 250 -10.90 -20.69 -11.15
C ILE A 250 -11.81 -20.62 -12.38
N ALA A 251 -12.16 -19.41 -12.84
CA ALA A 251 -13.03 -19.15 -13.97
C ALA A 251 -12.46 -19.74 -15.27
N VAL A 252 -11.18 -19.49 -15.56
CA VAL A 252 -10.55 -19.96 -16.79
C VAL A 252 -10.39 -21.48 -16.82
N ARG A 253 -10.14 -22.09 -15.65
CA ARG A 253 -10.01 -23.55 -15.50
C ARG A 253 -11.35 -24.26 -15.29
N LYS A 254 -12.47 -23.53 -15.36
CA LYS A 254 -13.84 -24.05 -15.19
C LYS A 254 -13.98 -24.91 -13.92
N LYS A 255 -13.42 -24.41 -12.80
CA LYS A 255 -13.42 -25.10 -11.50
C LYS A 255 -14.65 -24.68 -10.66
N SER A 256 -14.75 -25.22 -9.45
CA SER A 256 -15.97 -25.19 -8.63
C SER A 256 -16.50 -23.79 -8.33
N TRP A 257 -17.80 -23.60 -8.57
CA TRP A 257 -18.58 -22.42 -8.16
C TRP A 257 -18.48 -22.13 -6.66
N ALA A 258 -18.42 -23.17 -5.81
CA ALA A 258 -18.37 -23.00 -4.37
C ALA A 258 -17.12 -22.24 -3.90
N TRP A 259 -15.97 -22.51 -4.53
CA TRP A 259 -14.73 -21.77 -4.23
C TRP A 259 -14.83 -20.30 -4.65
N VAL A 260 -15.47 -20.01 -5.79
CA VAL A 260 -15.72 -18.62 -6.21
C VAL A 260 -16.65 -17.92 -5.23
N PHE A 261 -17.73 -18.59 -4.81
CA PHE A 261 -18.66 -18.04 -3.82
C PHE A 261 -17.95 -17.70 -2.52
N LEU A 262 -17.11 -18.60 -1.98
CA LEU A 262 -16.34 -18.33 -0.76
C LEU A 262 -15.38 -17.14 -0.94
N ILE A 263 -14.67 -17.07 -2.07
CA ILE A 263 -13.75 -15.95 -2.36
C ILE A 263 -14.51 -14.63 -2.47
N VAL A 264 -15.64 -14.61 -3.19
CA VAL A 264 -16.50 -13.42 -3.35
C VAL A 264 -17.09 -12.98 -2.01
N LEU A 265 -17.56 -13.93 -1.19
CA LEU A 265 -18.10 -13.66 0.14
C LEU A 265 -17.05 -13.01 1.04
N ILE A 266 -15.88 -13.63 1.17
CA ILE A 266 -14.77 -13.12 2.00
C ILE A 266 -14.27 -11.78 1.46
N GLY A 267 -14.06 -11.70 0.14
CA GLY A 267 -13.54 -10.50 -0.51
C GLY A 267 -14.47 -9.30 -0.45
N SER A 268 -15.77 -9.51 -0.24
CA SER A 268 -16.74 -8.42 -0.08
C SER A 268 -16.49 -7.63 1.21
N PHE A 269 -15.83 -8.21 2.22
CA PHE A 269 -15.37 -7.48 3.41
C PHE A 269 -14.04 -6.72 3.21
N ALA A 270 -13.41 -6.86 2.04
CA ALA A 270 -12.19 -6.14 1.66
C ALA A 270 -12.48 -5.10 0.55
N ARG A 271 -13.10 -5.54 -0.55
CA ARG A 271 -13.57 -4.70 -1.67
C ARG A 271 -14.75 -5.34 -2.39
N SER A 272 -15.96 -4.91 -2.03
CA SER A 272 -17.20 -5.34 -2.69
C SER A 272 -17.23 -5.03 -4.19
N ASP A 273 -16.70 -3.89 -4.62
CA ASP A 273 -16.61 -3.50 -6.02
C ASP A 273 -15.72 -4.47 -6.81
N HIS A 274 -14.52 -4.78 -6.33
CA HIS A 274 -13.65 -5.77 -6.98
C HIS A 274 -14.30 -7.15 -7.06
N MET A 275 -15.00 -7.57 -6.00
CA MET A 275 -15.68 -8.86 -5.96
C MET A 275 -16.92 -8.92 -6.86
N LEU A 276 -17.65 -7.81 -7.03
CA LEU A 276 -18.76 -7.71 -7.97
C LEU A 276 -18.27 -8.01 -9.40
N PHE A 277 -17.14 -7.43 -9.79
CA PHE A 277 -16.59 -7.66 -11.12
C PHE A 277 -15.90 -9.01 -11.27
N ALA A 278 -15.27 -9.53 -10.21
CA ALA A 278 -14.78 -10.91 -10.21
C ALA A 278 -15.93 -11.90 -10.44
N ALA A 279 -17.04 -11.71 -9.71
CA ALA A 279 -18.27 -12.48 -9.88
C ALA A 279 -18.83 -12.31 -11.31
N LEU A 280 -18.89 -11.09 -11.84
CA LEU A 280 -19.35 -10.85 -13.21
C LEU A 280 -18.51 -11.60 -14.25
N VAL A 281 -17.18 -11.57 -14.14
CA VAL A 281 -16.29 -12.30 -15.05
C VAL A 281 -16.56 -13.81 -14.97
N PHE A 282 -16.72 -14.37 -13.76
CA PHE A 282 -17.06 -15.77 -13.61
C PHE A 282 -18.43 -16.12 -14.21
N VAL A 283 -19.45 -15.30 -13.93
CA VAL A 283 -20.82 -15.48 -14.43
C VAL A 283 -20.86 -15.40 -15.95
N LEU A 284 -20.18 -14.43 -16.57
CA LEU A 284 -20.05 -14.35 -18.03
C LEU A 284 -19.38 -15.59 -18.63
N GLN A 285 -18.49 -16.25 -17.88
CA GLN A 285 -17.85 -17.48 -18.35
C GLN A 285 -18.74 -18.72 -18.15
N ASP A 286 -19.46 -18.82 -17.03
CA ASP A 286 -20.30 -19.99 -16.68
C ASP A 286 -21.68 -19.97 -17.34
N VAL A 287 -22.40 -18.85 -17.25
CA VAL A 287 -23.78 -18.71 -17.75
C VAL A 287 -23.83 -18.85 -19.27
N PHE A 288 -22.86 -18.28 -19.99
CA PHE A 288 -22.76 -18.47 -21.44
C PHE A 288 -22.42 -19.92 -21.83
N SER A 289 -21.90 -20.73 -20.92
CA SER A 289 -21.54 -22.13 -21.19
C SER A 289 -22.72 -23.08 -21.00
N HIS A 290 -23.56 -22.89 -19.99
CA HIS A 290 -24.60 -23.87 -19.61
C HIS A 290 -26.03 -23.39 -19.89
N LYS A 291 -26.29 -22.07 -19.82
CA LYS A 291 -27.60 -21.43 -20.07
C LYS A 291 -28.81 -22.07 -19.35
N ASP A 292 -28.61 -22.77 -18.24
CA ASP A 292 -29.67 -23.41 -17.48
C ASP A 292 -30.14 -22.56 -16.28
N LYS A 293 -31.33 -22.87 -15.73
CA LYS A 293 -31.91 -22.15 -14.58
C LYS A 293 -30.97 -22.18 -13.36
N LYS A 294 -30.20 -23.26 -13.19
CA LYS A 294 -29.27 -23.44 -12.07
C LYS A 294 -28.06 -22.51 -12.17
N SER A 295 -27.46 -22.36 -13.35
CA SER A 295 -26.36 -21.43 -13.62
C SER A 295 -26.82 -19.98 -13.48
N LEU A 296 -28.05 -19.65 -13.93
CA LEU A 296 -28.64 -18.33 -13.69
C LEU A 296 -28.81 -18.01 -12.20
N LEU A 297 -29.37 -18.94 -11.42
CA LEU A 297 -29.52 -18.77 -9.97
C LEU A 297 -28.17 -18.60 -9.28
N ARG A 298 -27.19 -19.44 -9.64
CA ARG A 298 -25.80 -19.36 -9.17
C ARG A 298 -25.16 -18.01 -9.49
N GLY A 299 -25.43 -17.47 -10.68
CA GLY A 299 -24.95 -16.16 -11.09
C GLY A 299 -25.61 -15.03 -10.33
N ALA A 300 -26.93 -15.10 -10.12
CA ALA A 300 -27.66 -14.13 -9.30
C ALA A 300 -27.16 -14.10 -7.85
N VAL A 301 -26.91 -15.27 -7.24
CA VAL A 301 -26.33 -15.36 -5.89
C VAL A 301 -24.94 -14.74 -5.84
N LEU A 302 -24.06 -15.04 -6.81
CA LEU A 302 -22.71 -14.48 -6.86
C LEU A 302 -22.71 -12.96 -7.02
N LEU A 303 -23.53 -12.42 -7.93
CA LEU A 303 -23.61 -10.97 -8.16
C LEU A 303 -24.32 -10.23 -7.02
N GLY A 304 -25.29 -10.88 -6.37
CA GLY A 304 -26.00 -10.34 -5.21
C GLY A 304 -25.14 -10.29 -3.95
N THR A 305 -24.17 -11.20 -3.80
CA THR A 305 -23.36 -11.32 -2.58
C THR A 305 -22.63 -10.02 -2.21
N PRO A 306 -21.85 -9.38 -3.10
CA PRO A 306 -21.19 -8.11 -2.78
C PRO A 306 -22.16 -6.98 -2.43
N LEU A 307 -23.34 -6.95 -3.06
CA LEU A 307 -24.37 -5.95 -2.80
C LEU A 307 -25.00 -6.15 -1.41
N ILE A 308 -25.34 -7.40 -1.07
CA ILE A 308 -25.90 -7.77 0.23
C ILE A 308 -24.89 -7.47 1.35
N ILE A 309 -23.62 -7.86 1.18
CA ILE A 309 -22.59 -7.57 2.18
C ILE A 309 -22.38 -6.07 2.35
N THR A 310 -22.34 -5.30 1.26
CA THR A 310 -22.24 -3.83 1.34
C THR A 310 -23.43 -3.23 2.08
N PHE A 311 -24.65 -3.71 1.81
CA PHE A 311 -25.85 -3.29 2.53
C PHE A 311 -25.75 -3.62 4.03
N LEU A 312 -25.37 -4.85 4.38
CA LEU A 312 -25.20 -5.26 5.78
C LEU A 312 -24.14 -4.40 6.48
N LEU A 313 -23.00 -4.15 5.85
CA LEU A 313 -21.95 -3.31 6.42
C LEU A 313 -22.43 -1.86 6.64
N THR A 314 -23.14 -1.28 5.67
CA THR A 314 -23.55 0.13 5.70
C THR A 314 -24.82 0.41 6.50
N LYS A 315 -25.68 -0.60 6.72
CA LYS A 315 -27.00 -0.41 7.38
C LYS A 315 -27.19 -1.20 8.66
N VAL A 316 -26.37 -2.21 8.92
CA VAL A 316 -26.56 -3.12 10.07
C VAL A 316 -25.32 -3.16 10.95
N ILE A 317 -24.16 -3.48 10.38
CA ILE A 317 -22.93 -3.75 11.14
C ILE A 317 -22.25 -2.45 11.58
N PHE A 318 -22.11 -1.49 10.67
CA PHE A 318 -21.43 -0.22 10.91
C PHE A 318 -22.34 0.95 10.49
N ALA A 319 -23.59 0.93 10.96
CA ALA A 319 -24.62 1.88 10.55
C ALA A 319 -24.27 3.34 10.88
N ASP A 320 -23.48 3.55 11.93
CA ASP A 320 -23.09 4.88 12.42
C ASP A 320 -21.82 5.42 11.77
N SER A 321 -21.21 4.70 10.83
CA SER A 321 -19.97 5.13 10.18
C SER A 321 -20.20 6.26 9.19
N GLU A 322 -19.67 7.44 9.52
CA GLU A 322 -19.71 8.61 8.66
C GLU A 322 -18.73 8.50 7.48
N TYR A 323 -19.21 8.88 6.29
CA TYR A 323 -18.35 8.94 5.11
C TYR A 323 -17.43 10.17 5.18
N TYR A 324 -16.12 9.94 5.21
CA TYR A 324 -15.13 11.03 5.15
C TYR A 324 -14.93 11.59 3.73
N CYS A 325 -15.58 10.99 2.73
CA CYS A 325 -15.55 11.41 1.33
C CYS A 325 -16.93 11.34 0.67
N ARG A 326 -17.13 12.09 -0.41
CA ARG A 326 -18.36 11.99 -1.22
C ARG A 326 -18.49 10.58 -1.82
N VAL A 327 -19.70 10.02 -1.78
CA VAL A 327 -19.99 8.69 -2.37
C VAL A 327 -19.96 8.75 -3.90
N VAL A 328 -20.47 9.82 -4.48
CA VAL A 328 -20.43 10.05 -5.93
C VAL A 328 -19.34 11.09 -6.22
N LEU A 329 -18.35 10.68 -7.00
CA LEU A 329 -17.16 11.46 -7.36
C LEU A 329 -17.17 11.93 -8.82
N LEU A 330 -18.27 11.68 -9.55
CA LEU A 330 -18.38 11.98 -10.98
C LEU A 330 -17.97 13.42 -11.32
N THR A 331 -18.50 14.42 -10.62
CA THR A 331 -18.13 15.83 -10.87
C THR A 331 -16.63 16.05 -10.68
N CYS A 332 -16.04 15.52 -9.62
CA CYS A 332 -14.61 15.65 -9.34
C CYS A 332 -13.76 15.01 -10.45
N ASN A 333 -14.15 13.83 -10.92
CA ASN A 333 -13.43 13.13 -11.97
C ASN A 333 -13.56 13.81 -13.33
N LEU A 334 -14.72 14.37 -13.65
CA LEU A 334 -14.93 15.07 -14.92
C LEU A 334 -14.18 16.41 -14.97
N THR A 335 -14.07 17.12 -13.85
CA THR A 335 -13.42 18.44 -13.80
C THR A 335 -11.92 18.41 -13.59
N ASN A 336 -11.34 17.29 -13.13
CA ASN A 336 -9.91 17.17 -12.85
C ASN A 336 -9.17 16.43 -13.99
N PRO A 337 -8.25 17.09 -14.73
CA PRO A 337 -7.49 16.45 -15.81
C PRO A 337 -6.74 15.18 -15.39
N TRP A 338 -6.23 15.12 -14.17
CA TRP A 338 -5.49 13.95 -13.67
C TRP A 338 -6.39 12.72 -13.48
N CYS A 339 -7.70 12.91 -13.31
CA CYS A 339 -8.66 11.83 -13.23
C CYS A 339 -8.96 11.18 -14.58
N TRP A 340 -8.57 11.80 -15.70
CA TRP A 340 -8.79 11.24 -17.05
C TRP A 340 -7.67 10.30 -17.50
N PHE A 341 -6.45 10.47 -16.99
CA PHE A 341 -5.28 9.73 -17.46
C PHE A 341 -5.47 8.21 -17.43
N PHE A 342 -5.77 7.64 -16.25
CA PHE A 342 -5.94 6.19 -16.12
C PHE A 342 -7.18 5.66 -16.85
N PRO A 343 -8.40 6.23 -16.74
CA PRO A 343 -9.54 5.79 -17.53
C PRO A 343 -9.26 5.75 -19.04
N VAL A 344 -8.60 6.77 -19.58
CA VAL A 344 -8.26 6.82 -21.01
C VAL A 344 -7.26 5.72 -21.37
N VAL A 345 -6.18 5.57 -20.60
CA VAL A 345 -5.20 4.48 -20.80
C VAL A 345 -5.90 3.12 -20.76
N PHE A 346 -6.78 2.90 -19.79
CA PHE A 346 -7.51 1.65 -19.59
C PHE A 346 -8.71 1.45 -20.53
N LEU A 347 -9.07 2.44 -21.35
CA LEU A 347 -9.98 2.28 -22.50
C LEU A 347 -9.20 1.98 -23.78
N ILE A 348 -8.08 2.67 -24.00
CA ILE A 348 -7.21 2.49 -25.17
C ILE A 348 -6.52 1.12 -25.14
N LEU A 349 -5.97 0.73 -23.99
CA LEU A 349 -5.21 -0.51 -23.85
C LEU A 349 -6.05 -1.75 -24.24
N PRO A 350 -7.28 -1.97 -23.75
CA PRO A 350 -8.14 -3.04 -24.26
C PRO A 350 -8.42 -2.93 -25.76
N ALA A 351 -8.63 -1.72 -26.30
CA ALA A 351 -8.97 -1.53 -27.71
C ALA A 351 -7.89 -2.11 -28.65
N ILE A 352 -6.62 -1.98 -28.28
CA ILE A 352 -5.47 -2.56 -29.00
C ILE A 352 -5.61 -4.09 -29.11
N PHE A 353 -6.11 -4.75 -28.05
CA PHE A 353 -6.18 -6.21 -27.97
C PHE A 353 -7.52 -6.82 -28.38
N VAL A 354 -8.48 -6.03 -28.89
CA VAL A 354 -9.83 -6.53 -29.24
C VAL A 354 -9.79 -7.70 -30.22
N LYS A 355 -8.94 -7.62 -31.26
CA LYS A 355 -8.80 -8.72 -32.23
C LYS A 355 -8.33 -10.00 -31.55
N LYS A 356 -7.26 -9.90 -30.76
CA LYS A 356 -6.70 -11.05 -30.04
C LYS A 356 -7.64 -11.61 -28.98
N ALA A 357 -8.37 -10.75 -28.28
CA ALA A 357 -9.37 -11.14 -27.30
C ALA A 357 -10.50 -11.98 -27.92
N LYS A 358 -10.88 -11.71 -29.18
CA LYS A 358 -11.90 -12.51 -29.89
C LYS A 358 -11.41 -13.91 -30.26
N GLU A 359 -10.10 -14.13 -30.39
CA GLU A 359 -9.49 -15.43 -30.69
C GLU A 359 -9.47 -16.36 -29.47
N ILE A 360 -9.38 -15.80 -28.26
CA ILE A 360 -9.26 -16.58 -27.02
C ILE A 360 -10.63 -16.74 -26.37
N GLN A 361 -11.09 -17.99 -26.21
CA GLN A 361 -12.46 -18.30 -25.76
C GLN A 361 -12.87 -17.61 -24.44
N PHE A 362 -11.96 -17.55 -23.47
CA PHE A 362 -12.20 -16.87 -22.20
C PHE A 362 -12.49 -15.38 -22.43
N PHE A 363 -11.55 -14.66 -23.04
CA PHE A 363 -11.68 -13.23 -23.31
C PHE A 363 -12.88 -12.92 -24.19
N LYS A 364 -13.15 -13.70 -25.23
CA LYS A 364 -14.31 -13.53 -26.12
C LYS A 364 -15.63 -13.37 -25.35
N ARG A 365 -15.78 -14.05 -24.22
CA ARG A 365 -17.00 -14.03 -23.39
C ARG A 365 -16.98 -12.94 -22.35
N THR A 366 -15.82 -12.70 -21.74
CA THR A 366 -15.74 -11.82 -20.57
C THR A 366 -15.44 -10.37 -20.96
N PHE A 367 -14.80 -10.09 -22.11
CA PHE A 367 -14.19 -8.79 -22.47
C PHE A 367 -15.02 -7.54 -22.17
N TRP A 368 -16.33 -7.60 -22.33
CA TRP A 368 -17.20 -6.42 -22.19
C TRP A 368 -17.40 -5.97 -20.74
N TRP A 369 -16.98 -6.76 -19.74
CA TRP A 369 -17.00 -6.34 -18.33
C TRP A 369 -16.18 -5.08 -18.03
N ILE A 370 -15.22 -4.76 -18.91
CA ILE A 370 -14.31 -3.62 -18.80
C ILE A 370 -15.07 -2.29 -18.77
N PHE A 371 -16.11 -2.13 -19.60
CA PHE A 371 -16.86 -0.88 -19.71
C PHE A 371 -17.65 -0.54 -18.45
N PRO A 372 -18.51 -1.43 -17.90
CA PRO A 372 -19.18 -1.15 -16.63
C PRO A 372 -18.19 -1.00 -15.47
N PHE A 373 -17.02 -1.68 -15.51
CA PHE A 373 -15.96 -1.49 -14.51
C PHE A 373 -15.39 -0.08 -14.51
N ILE A 374 -15.02 0.44 -15.68
CA ILE A 374 -14.50 1.80 -15.82
C ILE A 374 -15.58 2.82 -15.46
N ALA A 375 -16.82 2.63 -15.93
CA ALA A 375 -17.93 3.52 -15.63
C ALA A 375 -18.22 3.63 -14.12
N LEU A 376 -18.22 2.50 -13.39
CA LEU A 376 -18.39 2.51 -11.94
C LEU A 376 -17.26 3.27 -11.25
N ASN A 377 -16.01 3.02 -11.64
CA ASN A 377 -14.86 3.72 -11.05
C ASN A 377 -14.86 5.23 -11.35
N VAL A 378 -15.29 5.65 -12.54
CA VAL A 378 -15.47 7.08 -12.89
C VAL A 378 -16.60 7.73 -12.07
N THR A 379 -17.61 6.95 -11.67
CA THR A 379 -18.74 7.48 -10.91
C THR A 379 -18.48 7.55 -9.41
N VAL A 380 -17.84 6.52 -8.84
CA VAL A 380 -17.77 6.28 -7.38
C VAL A 380 -16.33 6.32 -6.84
N GLY A 381 -15.31 6.10 -7.69
CA GLY A 381 -13.91 6.10 -7.28
C GLY A 381 -13.20 7.41 -7.61
N VAL A 382 -12.01 7.64 -7.03
CA VAL A 382 -11.13 8.74 -7.43
C VAL A 382 -10.20 8.24 -8.54
N THR A 383 -10.51 8.50 -9.81
CA THR A 383 -9.85 7.80 -10.93
C THR A 383 -8.39 8.19 -11.19
N LYS A 384 -7.85 9.19 -10.47
CA LYS A 384 -6.41 9.44 -10.42
C LYS A 384 -5.63 8.34 -9.67
N GLU A 385 -6.31 7.50 -8.88
CA GLU A 385 -5.69 6.37 -8.17
C GLU A 385 -5.59 5.16 -9.10
N VAL A 386 -4.39 4.87 -9.62
CA VAL A 386 -4.13 3.75 -10.54
C VAL A 386 -4.59 2.39 -10.00
N ARG A 387 -4.56 2.22 -8.67
CA ARG A 387 -4.93 0.97 -8.01
C ARG A 387 -6.35 0.51 -8.32
N LEU A 388 -7.25 1.46 -8.57
CA LEU A 388 -8.65 1.18 -8.89
C LEU A 388 -8.76 0.34 -10.16
N PHE A 389 -7.76 0.42 -11.04
CA PHE A 389 -7.69 -0.28 -12.31
C PHE A 389 -6.79 -1.52 -12.27
N LEU A 390 -6.22 -1.90 -11.11
CA LEU A 390 -5.43 -3.13 -10.97
C LEU A 390 -6.16 -4.40 -11.45
N PRO A 391 -7.45 -4.62 -11.11
CA PRO A 391 -8.20 -5.77 -11.62
C PRO A 391 -8.21 -5.83 -13.16
N LEU A 392 -8.36 -4.67 -13.80
CA LEU A 392 -8.34 -4.55 -15.25
C LEU A 392 -6.94 -4.78 -15.82
N LEU A 393 -5.91 -4.22 -15.19
CA LEU A 393 -4.52 -4.44 -15.58
C LEU A 393 -4.19 -5.93 -15.59
N VAL A 394 -4.44 -6.65 -14.48
CA VAL A 394 -4.11 -8.08 -14.41
C VAL A 394 -4.96 -8.94 -15.33
N TYR A 395 -6.22 -8.55 -15.57
CA TYR A 395 -7.06 -9.22 -16.56
C TYR A 395 -6.46 -9.11 -17.97
N LEU A 396 -5.89 -7.96 -18.35
CA LEU A 396 -5.32 -7.72 -19.68
C LEU A 396 -3.89 -8.25 -19.85
N LEU A 397 -3.14 -8.50 -18.76
CA LEU A 397 -1.73 -8.93 -18.84
C LEU A 397 -1.47 -10.14 -19.75
N PRO A 398 -2.30 -11.21 -19.78
CA PRO A 398 -2.08 -12.30 -20.71
C PRO A 398 -2.16 -11.90 -22.19
N LEU A 399 -3.03 -10.95 -22.55
CA LEU A 399 -3.13 -10.45 -23.92
C LEU A 399 -1.86 -9.69 -24.29
N MET A 400 -1.36 -8.86 -23.38
CA MET A 400 -0.08 -8.17 -23.54
C MET A 400 1.08 -9.16 -23.68
N ALA A 401 1.12 -10.20 -22.84
CA ALA A 401 2.16 -11.23 -22.86
C ALA A 401 2.23 -11.99 -24.19
N VAL A 402 1.07 -12.45 -24.67
CA VAL A 402 0.98 -13.21 -25.93
C VAL A 402 1.37 -12.35 -27.13
N GLU A 403 0.94 -11.08 -27.17
CA GLU A 403 1.25 -10.20 -28.31
C GLU A 403 2.68 -9.66 -28.26
N SER A 404 3.24 -9.37 -27.08
CA SER A 404 4.64 -8.96 -26.96
C SER A 404 5.60 -10.03 -27.44
N LYS A 405 5.27 -11.32 -27.22
CA LYS A 405 6.11 -12.42 -27.68
C LYS A 405 6.24 -12.42 -29.19
N LYS A 406 5.13 -12.26 -29.91
CA LYS A 406 5.11 -12.18 -31.37
C LYS A 406 5.94 -11.02 -31.91
N LEU A 407 5.88 -9.87 -31.23
CA LEU A 407 6.56 -8.65 -31.65
C LEU A 407 8.08 -8.69 -31.44
N PHE A 408 8.55 -9.28 -30.35
CA PHE A 408 9.96 -9.22 -29.94
C PHE A 408 10.75 -10.51 -30.16
N PHE A 409 10.09 -11.68 -30.27
CA PHE A 409 10.78 -12.98 -30.32
C PHE A 409 10.41 -13.85 -31.52
N GLU A 410 9.33 -13.54 -32.25
CA GLU A 410 8.91 -14.28 -33.45
C GLU A 410 9.03 -13.43 -34.72
N LYS A 411 9.61 -12.23 -34.63
CA LYS A 411 9.74 -11.30 -35.75
C LYS A 411 10.99 -11.51 -36.62
N ASP A 412 11.78 -12.53 -36.32
CA ASP A 412 12.86 -12.99 -37.20
C ASP A 412 12.45 -14.32 -37.84
N GLY A 413 11.57 -14.20 -38.83
CA GLY A 413 11.49 -15.16 -39.92
C GLY A 413 12.57 -14.82 -40.95
N VAL A 414 13.81 -15.17 -40.62
CA VAL A 414 14.83 -15.63 -41.57
C VAL A 414 15.17 -17.06 -41.19
#